data_AF-A0A101MP61-F1
#
_entry.id   AF-A0A101MP61-F1
#
_cell.length_a   1.000
_cell.length_b   1.000
_cell.length_c   1.000
_cell.angle_alpha   90.00
_cell.angle_beta   90.00
_cell.angle_gamma   90.00
#
_symmetry.space_group_name_H-M   'P 1'
#
loop_
_entity.id
_entity.type
_entity.pdbx_description
1 polymer ?
#
loop_
_entity_poly.entity_id
_entity_poly.type
_entity_poly.pdbx_seq_one_letter_code
_entity_poly.pdbx_strand_id
1 'polypeptide(L)'
;MLLPEMHMDWMRKIGFPEDTDSHLRSESVYRQIELKNFTTGTTWIGRTGPGVIFLELLQRNRDSGDPFMSELTKAAYQRDFDLDTLSYVCVVDIENNDTRDYIEEHIYRPEVNIEDQGVIYPPEAMTFKGMLGTEFGKMVSYFILGAYGQGVKHITQIHVFRAHNAYQIQFKIEDVVGH
;
A
#
# COMPACT_ATOMS: atom_id res chain seq x y z
N MET A 1 12.55 18.14 0.75
CA MET A 1 13.17 17.48 -0.42
C MET A 1 12.02 17.05 -1.29
N LEU A 2 11.76 17.79 -2.38
CA LEU A 2 10.66 17.51 -3.30
C LEU A 2 11.08 16.32 -4.15
N LEU A 3 10.40 15.19 -4.03
CA LEU A 3 10.58 14.06 -4.94
C LEU A 3 9.97 14.45 -6.30
N PRO A 4 10.62 14.12 -7.44
CA PRO A 4 10.26 14.65 -8.75
C PRO A 4 8.91 14.10 -9.21
N GLU A 5 8.19 14.92 -9.99
CA GLU A 5 6.99 14.62 -10.78
C GLU A 5 6.90 13.12 -11.15
N MET A 6 6.06 12.42 -10.39
CA MET A 6 6.04 10.97 -10.28
C MET A 6 5.29 10.38 -11.48
N HIS A 7 5.90 9.45 -12.21
CA HIS A 7 5.26 8.77 -13.35
C HIS A 7 4.09 7.89 -12.84
N MET A 8 2.87 8.41 -12.94
CA MET A 8 1.59 7.83 -12.49
C MET A 8 0.92 6.91 -13.52
N ASP A 9 1.65 6.44 -14.54
CA ASP A 9 1.09 5.75 -15.71
C ASP A 9 0.29 4.48 -15.37
N TRP A 10 0.60 3.83 -14.25
CA TRP A 10 -0.17 2.70 -13.73
C TRP A 10 -1.43 3.13 -12.98
N MET A 11 -1.43 4.30 -12.31
CA MET A 11 -2.61 4.86 -11.66
C MET A 11 -3.70 5.15 -12.69
N ARG A 12 -3.30 5.69 -13.86
CA ARG A 12 -4.19 5.85 -15.02
C ARG A 12 -4.80 4.53 -15.47
N LYS A 13 -3.99 3.45 -15.54
CA LYS A 13 -4.47 2.11 -15.95
C LYS A 13 -5.49 1.52 -14.99
N ILE A 14 -5.46 1.89 -13.71
CA ILE A 14 -6.44 1.45 -12.70
C ILE A 14 -7.50 2.51 -12.37
N GLY A 15 -7.53 3.62 -13.12
CA GLY A 15 -8.59 4.64 -13.05
C GLY A 15 -8.43 5.69 -11.94
N PHE A 16 -7.26 5.79 -11.30
CA PHE A 16 -7.01 6.86 -10.32
C PHE A 16 -6.58 8.16 -10.99
N PRO A 17 -6.98 9.32 -10.44
CA PRO A 17 -6.64 10.62 -11.00
C PRO A 17 -5.13 10.84 -11.00
N GLU A 18 -4.58 11.26 -12.14
CA GLU A 18 -3.19 11.74 -12.21
C GLU A 18 -3.10 13.13 -11.57
N ASP A 19 -2.00 13.39 -10.85
CA ASP A 19 -1.70 14.73 -10.35
C ASP A 19 -1.05 15.53 -11.50
N THR A 20 -1.87 15.96 -12.46
CA THR A 20 -1.41 16.63 -13.69
C THR A 20 -1.14 18.13 -13.53
N ASP A 21 -0.48 18.58 -12.46
CA ASP A 21 -0.12 20.00 -12.35
C ASP A 21 1.28 20.26 -11.80
N SER A 22 2.21 20.44 -12.75
CA SER A 22 3.56 20.99 -12.57
C SER A 22 3.59 22.50 -12.30
N HIS A 23 2.44 23.12 -12.02
CA HIS A 23 2.32 24.56 -11.78
C HIS A 23 1.55 24.85 -10.50
N LEU A 24 2.30 25.11 -9.41
CA LEU A 24 1.99 25.99 -8.29
C LEU A 24 0.51 26.42 -8.17
N ARG A 25 -0.26 25.72 -7.31
CA ARG A 25 -1.59 26.06 -6.72
C ARG A 25 -2.82 25.20 -7.10
N SER A 26 -2.63 23.97 -7.58
CA SER A 26 -3.68 22.95 -7.49
C SER A 26 -3.50 22.13 -6.20
N GLU A 27 -4.54 21.95 -5.38
CA GLU A 27 -4.48 21.03 -4.24
C GLU A 27 -4.39 19.61 -4.81
N SER A 28 -3.26 18.92 -4.59
CA SER A 28 -3.10 17.52 -4.99
C SER A 28 -4.30 16.71 -4.49
N VAL A 29 -4.88 15.90 -5.39
CA VAL A 29 -5.93 14.93 -5.02
C VAL A 29 -5.43 13.90 -4.00
N TYR A 30 -4.10 13.80 -3.84
CA TYR A 30 -3.43 12.99 -2.84
C TYR A 30 -2.96 13.85 -1.67
N ARG A 31 -3.48 13.56 -0.48
CA ARG A 31 -3.14 14.28 0.75
C ARG A 31 -2.03 13.56 1.49
N GLN A 32 -0.90 14.25 1.69
CA GLN A 32 0.17 13.75 2.53
C GLN A 32 -0.27 13.70 4.00
N ILE A 33 0.08 12.61 4.68
CA ILE A 33 -0.20 12.39 6.10
C ILE A 33 1.08 11.93 6.79
N GLU A 34 1.37 12.54 7.93
CA GLU A 34 2.46 12.15 8.81
C GLU A 34 1.93 11.99 10.24
N LEU A 35 2.02 10.77 10.79
CA LEU A 35 1.72 10.48 12.18
C LEU A 35 3.02 10.04 12.86
N LYS A 36 3.54 10.88 13.75
CA LYS A 36 4.84 10.67 14.40
C LYS A 36 4.69 10.76 15.91
N ASN A 37 5.19 9.74 16.60
CA ASN A 37 5.46 9.78 18.04
C ASN A 37 6.97 9.79 18.25
N PHE A 38 7.53 10.98 18.48
CA PHE A 38 8.97 11.16 18.65
C PHE A 38 9.52 10.53 19.93
N THR A 39 8.67 10.28 20.93
CA THR A 39 9.09 9.67 22.20
C THR A 39 9.42 8.18 22.02
N THR A 40 8.64 7.49 21.21
CA THR A 40 8.75 6.05 20.96
C THR A 40 9.43 5.71 19.64
N GLY A 41 9.60 6.72 18.77
CA GLY A 41 10.14 6.56 17.42
C GLY A 41 9.12 6.04 16.39
N THR A 42 7.84 5.95 16.74
CA THR A 42 6.81 5.49 15.80
C THR A 42 6.57 6.54 14.71
N THR A 43 6.63 6.11 13.46
CA THR A 43 6.47 6.95 12.28
C THR A 43 5.57 6.24 11.27
N TRP A 44 4.50 6.90 10.87
CA TRP A 44 3.67 6.53 9.73
C TRP A 44 3.69 7.72 8.77
N ILE A 45 4.16 7.52 7.54
CA ILE A 45 4.13 8.50 6.45
C ILE A 45 3.51 7.84 5.24
N GLY A 46 2.63 8.59 4.58
CA GLY A 46 1.95 8.14 3.39
C GLY A 46 1.07 9.21 2.77
N ARG A 47 0.28 8.80 1.79
CA ARG A 47 -0.71 9.64 1.11
C ARG A 47 -2.07 8.98 1.05
N THR A 48 -3.12 9.76 1.14
CA THR A 48 -4.51 9.31 0.95
C THR A 48 -5.11 9.96 -0.29
N GLY A 49 -5.86 9.21 -1.07
CA GLY A 49 -6.65 9.72 -2.19
C GLY A 49 -8.00 9.03 -2.28
N PRO A 50 -8.91 9.52 -3.13
CA PRO A 50 -10.19 8.86 -3.37
C PRO A 50 -9.94 7.41 -3.78
N GLY A 51 -10.43 6.46 -2.99
CA GLY A 51 -10.28 5.02 -3.24
C GLY A 51 -8.90 4.39 -3.03
N VAL A 52 -7.87 5.14 -2.60
CA VAL A 52 -6.50 4.60 -2.46
C VAL A 52 -5.72 5.18 -1.27
N ILE A 53 -4.89 4.35 -0.65
CA ILE A 53 -3.89 4.80 0.32
C ILE A 53 -2.49 4.30 -0.06
N PHE A 54 -1.49 5.17 0.04
CA PHE A 54 -0.08 4.90 -0.19
C PHE A 54 0.67 4.87 1.14
N LEU A 55 1.40 3.78 1.38
CA LEU A 55 2.20 3.52 2.57
C LEU A 55 3.66 3.65 2.17
N GLU A 56 4.32 4.70 2.65
CA GLU A 56 5.67 5.10 2.23
C GLU A 56 6.72 4.75 3.29
N LEU A 57 6.56 5.27 4.50
CA LEU A 57 7.48 5.00 5.60
C LEU A 57 6.71 4.59 6.84
N LEU A 58 6.82 3.32 7.19
CA LEU A 58 6.21 2.74 8.38
C LEU A 58 7.30 2.24 9.32
N GLN A 59 7.35 2.77 10.53
CA GLN A 59 8.27 2.35 11.56
C GLN A 59 7.57 2.36 12.91
N ARG A 60 7.63 1.25 13.64
CA ARG A 60 7.09 1.13 14.99
C ARG A 60 7.98 0.22 15.80
N ASN A 61 8.39 0.67 16.99
CA ASN A 61 9.01 -0.24 17.94
C ASN A 61 7.94 -1.19 18.50
N ARG A 62 8.20 -2.51 18.47
CA ARG A 62 7.28 -3.54 18.96
C ARG A 62 6.78 -3.25 20.38
N ASP A 63 7.65 -2.73 21.24
CA ASP A 63 7.41 -2.52 22.67
C ASP A 63 6.97 -1.08 23.02
N SER A 64 6.71 -0.23 22.02
CA SER A 64 6.34 1.18 22.21
C SER A 64 5.02 1.40 22.94
N GLY A 65 4.11 0.43 22.93
CA GLY A 65 2.71 0.62 23.36
C GLY A 65 1.88 1.50 22.42
N ASP A 66 2.46 1.99 21.32
CA ASP A 66 1.72 2.80 20.33
C ASP A 66 0.72 1.96 19.54
N PRO A 67 -0.29 2.59 18.91
CA PRO A 67 -1.18 1.92 17.97
C PRO A 67 -0.42 1.14 16.90
N PHE A 68 -1.00 0.03 16.45
CA PHE A 68 -0.44 -0.75 15.35
C PHE A 68 -0.48 0.03 14.04
N MET A 69 0.43 -0.30 13.11
CA MET A 69 0.46 0.34 11.79
C MET A 69 -0.86 0.19 11.02
N SER A 70 -1.58 -0.92 11.24
CA SER A 70 -2.94 -1.12 10.72
C SER A 70 -3.94 -0.10 11.24
N GLU A 71 -3.86 0.25 12.53
CA GLU A 71 -4.73 1.24 13.18
C GLU A 71 -4.38 2.67 12.73
N LEU A 72 -3.09 2.98 12.62
CA LEU A 72 -2.62 4.25 12.08
C LEU A 72 -3.03 4.43 10.62
N THR A 73 -2.95 3.38 9.81
CA THR A 73 -3.39 3.36 8.41
C THR A 73 -4.89 3.63 8.30
N LYS A 74 -5.70 3.00 9.16
CA LYS A 74 -7.14 3.26 9.26
C LYS A 74 -7.43 4.71 9.60
N ALA A 75 -6.79 5.23 10.64
CA ALA A 75 -6.98 6.62 11.07
C ALA A 75 -6.53 7.61 9.98
N ALA A 76 -5.44 7.32 9.28
CA ALA A 76 -4.94 8.14 8.18
C ALA A 76 -5.97 8.23 7.05
N TYR A 77 -6.53 7.10 6.59
CA TYR A 77 -7.53 7.14 5.52
C TYR A 77 -8.82 7.84 5.96
N GLN A 78 -9.33 7.47 7.14
CA GLN A 78 -10.58 8.02 7.70
C GLN A 78 -10.55 9.52 7.97
N ARG A 79 -9.35 10.11 8.08
CA ARG A 79 -9.20 11.56 8.23
C ARG A 79 -9.79 12.31 7.04
N ASP A 80 -9.63 11.76 5.84
CA ASP A 80 -9.93 12.44 4.58
C ASP A 80 -11.06 11.77 3.77
N PHE A 81 -11.28 10.46 3.92
CA PHE A 81 -12.21 9.67 3.10
C PHE A 81 -12.96 8.61 3.90
N ASP A 82 -14.17 8.27 3.47
CA ASP A 82 -14.93 7.16 4.04
C ASP A 82 -14.28 5.82 3.69
N LEU A 83 -14.11 4.93 4.67
CA LEU A 83 -13.46 3.62 4.47
C LEU A 83 -14.11 2.80 3.36
N ASP A 84 -15.43 2.90 3.19
CA ASP A 84 -16.16 2.12 2.18
C ASP A 84 -15.74 2.48 0.74
N THR A 85 -15.13 3.65 0.54
CA THR A 85 -14.62 4.10 -0.76
C THR A 85 -13.27 3.47 -1.11
N LEU A 86 -12.51 2.98 -0.12
CA LEU A 86 -11.17 2.42 -0.35
C LEU A 86 -11.26 1.13 -1.17
N SER A 87 -10.46 1.09 -2.23
CA SER A 87 -10.34 -0.04 -3.16
C SER A 87 -8.91 -0.55 -3.29
N TYR A 88 -7.90 0.26 -2.93
CA TYR A 88 -6.49 -0.11 -3.07
C TYR A 88 -5.64 0.34 -1.88
N VAL A 89 -4.78 -0.56 -1.42
CA VAL A 89 -3.69 -0.25 -0.49
C VAL A 89 -2.37 -0.45 -1.22
N CYS A 90 -1.56 0.59 -1.32
CA CYS A 90 -0.31 0.58 -2.06
C CYS A 90 0.86 0.72 -1.09
N VAL A 91 1.77 -0.25 -1.06
CA VAL A 91 3.04 -0.16 -0.36
C VAL A 91 4.08 0.28 -1.37
N VAL A 92 4.71 1.41 -1.11
CA VAL A 92 5.68 2.01 -2.01
C VAL A 92 7.06 2.02 -1.36
N ASP A 93 8.08 1.94 -2.19
CA ASP A 93 9.49 2.01 -1.78
C ASP A 93 9.84 1.00 -0.69
N ILE A 94 9.64 -0.29 -1.00
CA ILE A 94 9.84 -1.38 -0.04
C ILE A 94 11.33 -1.51 0.29
N GLU A 95 11.74 -0.85 1.37
CA GLU A 95 13.04 -1.04 2.03
C GLU A 95 12.99 -2.11 3.14
N ASN A 96 11.79 -2.61 3.49
CA ASN A 96 11.62 -3.68 4.46
C ASN A 96 12.25 -4.98 3.94
N ASN A 97 13.28 -5.45 4.63
CA ASN A 97 14.04 -6.62 4.19
C ASN A 97 13.17 -7.88 4.10
N ASP A 98 12.25 -8.15 5.04
CA ASP A 98 11.40 -9.35 5.00
C ASP A 98 10.55 -9.42 3.71
N THR A 99 9.91 -8.31 3.36
CA THR A 99 9.07 -8.26 2.16
C THR A 99 9.92 -8.22 0.89
N ARG A 100 11.06 -7.52 0.89
CA ARG A 100 11.99 -7.49 -0.25
C ARG A 100 12.57 -8.87 -0.53
N ASP A 101 13.06 -9.55 0.50
CA ASP A 101 13.69 -10.87 0.37
C ASP A 101 12.67 -11.90 -0.16
N TYR A 102 11.41 -11.84 0.30
CA TYR A 102 10.35 -12.68 -0.26
C TYR A 102 10.13 -12.42 -1.75
N ILE A 103 10.07 -11.14 -2.16
CA ILE A 103 9.94 -10.76 -3.57
C ILE A 103 11.13 -11.29 -4.37
N GLU A 104 12.35 -11.11 -3.89
CA GLU A 104 13.56 -11.52 -4.59
C GLU A 104 13.68 -13.04 -4.74
N GLU A 105 13.23 -13.82 -3.75
CA GLU A 105 13.31 -15.28 -3.76
C GLU A 105 12.17 -15.94 -4.57
N HIS A 106 10.95 -15.41 -4.48
CA HIS A 106 9.74 -16.11 -4.96
C HIS A 106 9.08 -15.46 -6.18
N ILE A 107 9.36 -14.19 -6.43
CA ILE A 107 8.70 -13.40 -7.49
C ILE A 107 9.70 -13.01 -8.55
N TYR A 108 10.82 -12.41 -8.15
CA TYR A 108 11.87 -12.01 -9.05
C TYR A 108 12.52 -13.23 -9.67
N ARG A 109 12.47 -13.30 -10.99
CA ARG A 109 13.25 -14.24 -11.79
C ARG A 109 14.09 -13.40 -12.73
N PRO A 110 15.43 -13.56 -12.77
CA PRO A 110 16.28 -12.82 -13.69
C PRO A 110 15.84 -12.94 -15.15
N GLU A 111 15.12 -14.02 -15.51
CA GLU A 111 14.57 -14.24 -16.85
C GLU A 111 13.23 -13.56 -17.12
N VAL A 112 12.52 -13.11 -16.08
CA VAL A 112 11.24 -12.38 -16.18
C VAL A 112 11.53 -10.94 -15.86
N ASN A 113 11.56 -10.10 -16.90
CA ASN A 113 11.74 -8.67 -16.71
C ASN A 113 10.48 -8.11 -16.04
N ILE A 114 10.46 -8.04 -14.71
CA ILE A 114 9.44 -7.33 -13.94
C ILE A 114 9.72 -5.82 -14.09
N GLU A 115 9.68 -5.36 -15.34
CA GLU A 115 9.60 -3.96 -15.72
C GLU A 115 8.20 -3.41 -15.38
N ASP A 116 7.93 -2.15 -15.72
CA ASP A 116 6.78 -1.31 -15.32
C ASP A 116 5.38 -1.96 -15.40
N GLN A 117 5.19 -3.08 -16.09
CA GLN A 117 3.92 -3.80 -16.14
C GLN A 117 3.63 -4.67 -14.91
N GLY A 118 4.66 -5.15 -14.21
CA GLY A 118 4.51 -6.01 -13.02
C GLY A 118 3.88 -7.38 -13.27
N VAL A 119 3.57 -8.07 -12.16
CA VAL A 119 2.89 -9.36 -12.13
C VAL A 119 1.71 -9.31 -11.16
N ILE A 120 0.54 -9.74 -11.62
CA ILE A 120 -0.69 -9.80 -10.83
C ILE A 120 -0.89 -11.24 -10.34
N TYR A 121 -1.06 -11.40 -9.03
CA TYR A 121 -1.32 -12.67 -8.37
C TYR A 121 -2.78 -12.72 -7.89
N PRO A 122 -3.57 -13.72 -8.32
CA PRO A 122 -4.90 -13.97 -7.79
C PRO A 122 -4.85 -14.81 -6.49
N PRO A 123 -5.96 -14.92 -5.72
CA PRO A 123 -5.96 -15.54 -4.39
C PRO A 123 -5.53 -17.02 -4.36
N GLU A 124 -5.67 -17.72 -5.47
CA GLU A 124 -5.33 -19.13 -5.63
C GLU A 124 -3.80 -19.34 -5.71
N ALA A 125 -3.05 -18.30 -6.09
CA ALA A 125 -1.60 -18.39 -6.27
C ALA A 125 -0.89 -18.59 -4.92
N MET A 126 0.11 -19.47 -4.89
CA MET A 126 0.95 -19.67 -3.70
C MET A 126 1.70 -18.38 -3.32
N THR A 127 2.14 -17.61 -4.32
CA THR A 127 2.76 -16.31 -4.13
C THR A 127 1.82 -15.31 -3.45
N PHE A 128 0.52 -15.33 -3.77
CA PHE A 128 -0.46 -14.48 -3.10
C PHE A 128 -0.51 -14.81 -1.59
N LYS A 129 -0.63 -16.09 -1.25
CA LYS A 129 -0.69 -16.55 0.14
C LYS A 129 0.61 -16.26 0.90
N GLY A 130 1.76 -16.44 0.26
CA GLY A 130 3.05 -16.11 0.84
C GLY A 130 3.23 -14.60 1.04
N MET A 131 2.78 -13.77 0.10
CA MET A 131 2.75 -12.31 0.26
C MET A 131 1.90 -11.88 1.45
N LEU A 132 0.75 -12.52 1.70
CA LEU A 132 -0.03 -12.24 2.92
C LEU A 132 0.70 -12.62 4.21
N GLY A 133 1.72 -13.48 4.13
CA GLY A 133 2.57 -13.89 5.25
C GLY A 133 3.72 -12.93 5.57
N THR A 134 4.06 -11.99 4.69
CA THR A 134 5.13 -11.00 4.92
C THR A 134 4.69 -9.93 5.92
N GLU A 135 5.64 -9.12 6.40
CA GLU A 135 5.34 -8.00 7.31
C GLU A 135 4.23 -7.07 6.77
N PHE A 136 4.36 -6.62 5.51
CA PHE A 136 3.36 -5.75 4.89
C PHE A 136 2.05 -6.49 4.59
N GLY A 137 2.11 -7.74 4.14
CA GLY A 137 0.89 -8.53 3.90
C GLY A 137 0.06 -8.74 5.15
N LYS A 138 0.71 -9.04 6.29
CA LYS A 138 0.07 -9.14 7.59
C LYS A 138 -0.51 -7.79 8.02
N MET A 139 0.26 -6.72 7.90
CA MET A 139 -0.18 -5.37 8.28
C MET A 139 -1.42 -4.94 7.50
N VAL A 140 -1.44 -5.13 6.16
CA VAL A 140 -2.62 -4.84 5.32
C VAL A 140 -3.80 -5.75 5.68
N SER A 141 -3.55 -7.03 5.96
CA SER A 141 -4.60 -7.97 6.40
C SER A 141 -5.24 -7.53 7.71
N TYR A 142 -4.43 -7.11 8.70
CA TYR A 142 -4.93 -6.56 9.97
C TYR A 142 -5.63 -5.23 9.79
N PHE A 143 -5.17 -4.39 8.86
CA PHE A 143 -5.85 -3.14 8.52
C PHE A 143 -7.25 -3.42 7.99
N ILE A 144 -7.41 -4.31 7.00
CA ILE A 144 -8.72 -4.66 6.43
C ILE A 144 -9.64 -5.25 7.52
N LEU A 145 -9.12 -6.18 8.32
CA LEU A 145 -9.87 -6.80 9.41
C LEU A 145 -10.32 -5.76 10.45
N GLY A 146 -9.45 -4.83 10.84
CA GLY A 146 -9.77 -3.78 11.82
C GLY A 146 -10.61 -2.63 11.26
N ALA A 147 -10.56 -2.40 9.94
CA ALA A 147 -11.33 -1.37 9.26
C ALA A 147 -12.78 -1.79 9.05
N TYR A 148 -13.01 -3.00 8.54
CA TYR A 148 -14.32 -3.46 8.07
C TYR A 148 -14.93 -4.59 8.92
N GLY A 149 -14.11 -5.30 9.71
CA GLY A 149 -14.52 -6.54 10.36
C GLY A 149 -14.36 -7.77 9.45
N GLN A 150 -14.59 -8.96 10.03
CA GLN A 150 -14.42 -10.22 9.31
C GLN A 150 -15.52 -10.42 8.27
N GLY A 151 -15.13 -10.83 7.05
CA GLY A 151 -16.08 -11.22 6.00
C GLY A 151 -16.76 -10.05 5.29
N VAL A 152 -16.29 -8.82 5.47
CA VAL A 152 -16.84 -7.63 4.81
C VAL A 152 -16.06 -7.30 3.54
N LYS A 153 -14.75 -7.12 3.65
CA LYS A 153 -13.84 -6.95 2.51
C LYS A 153 -12.71 -7.97 2.54
N HIS A 154 -12.16 -8.28 1.37
CA HIS A 154 -11.01 -9.15 1.22
C HIS A 154 -10.07 -8.65 0.12
N ILE A 155 -8.82 -9.10 0.17
CA ILE A 155 -7.84 -8.83 -0.89
C ILE A 155 -8.15 -9.79 -2.05
N THR A 156 -8.42 -9.26 -3.23
CA THR A 156 -8.72 -10.08 -4.42
C THR A 156 -7.55 -10.19 -5.38
N GLN A 157 -6.62 -9.23 -5.35
CA GLN A 157 -5.44 -9.24 -6.22
C GLN A 157 -4.26 -8.60 -5.49
N ILE A 158 -3.07 -9.17 -5.71
CA ILE A 158 -1.79 -8.55 -5.32
C ILE A 158 -1.01 -8.29 -6.60
N HIS A 159 -0.76 -7.03 -6.90
CA HIS A 159 0.06 -6.62 -8.04
C HIS A 159 1.44 -6.18 -7.54
N VAL A 160 2.49 -6.80 -8.07
CA VAL A 160 3.87 -6.52 -7.69
C VAL A 160 4.62 -6.04 -8.91
N PHE A 161 5.25 -4.87 -8.81
CA PHE A 161 6.00 -4.28 -9.92
C PHE A 161 7.21 -3.53 -9.38
N ARG A 162 8.14 -3.21 -10.27
CA ARG A 162 9.32 -2.40 -9.94
C ARG A 162 9.20 -1.05 -10.60
N ALA A 163 9.33 0.02 -9.81
CA ALA A 163 9.35 1.39 -10.30
C ALA A 163 10.58 2.09 -9.73
N HIS A 164 11.39 2.74 -10.57
CA HIS A 164 12.59 3.49 -10.16
C HIS A 164 13.54 2.67 -9.26
N ASN A 165 13.74 1.39 -9.59
CA ASN A 165 14.55 0.41 -8.85
C ASN A 165 13.98 -0.07 -7.51
N ALA A 166 12.84 0.43 -7.05
CA ALA A 166 12.17 -0.03 -5.84
C ALA A 166 10.97 -0.93 -6.15
N TYR A 167 10.74 -1.93 -5.30
CA TYR A 167 9.55 -2.76 -5.40
C TYR A 167 8.32 -2.02 -4.87
N GLN A 168 7.19 -2.27 -5.51
CA GLN A 168 5.90 -1.69 -5.22
C GLN A 168 4.89 -2.83 -5.13
N ILE A 169 3.99 -2.78 -4.14
CA ILE A 169 2.90 -3.75 -4.00
C ILE A 169 1.58 -3.01 -3.96
N GLN A 170 0.61 -3.46 -4.73
CA GLN A 170 -0.78 -3.02 -4.64
C GLN A 170 -1.65 -4.18 -4.20
N PHE A 171 -2.41 -3.95 -3.14
CA PHE A 171 -3.46 -4.84 -2.67
C PHE A 171 -4.79 -4.26 -3.13
N LYS A 172 -5.47 -4.96 -4.05
CA LYS A 172 -6.84 -4.64 -4.43
C LYS A 172 -7.79 -5.24 -3.39
N ILE A 173 -8.70 -4.43 -2.86
CA ILE A 173 -9.71 -4.86 -1.90
C ILE A 173 -11.12 -4.73 -2.47
N GLU A 174 -11.94 -5.74 -2.25
CA GLU A 174 -13.32 -5.79 -2.73
C GLU A 174 -14.24 -6.37 -1.65
N ASP A 175 -15.53 -6.05 -1.76
CA ASP A 175 -16.55 -6.62 -0.88
C ASP A 175 -16.62 -8.14 -1.06
N VAL A 176 -16.84 -8.85 0.03
CA VAL A 176 -17.18 -10.28 -0.04
C VAL A 176 -18.62 -10.37 -0.57
N VAL A 177 -18.78 -10.87 -1.79
CA VAL A 177 -20.12 -11.15 -2.33
C VAL A 177 -20.70 -12.32 -1.56
N GLY A 178 -21.73 -12.06 -0.75
CA GLY A 178 -22.48 -13.12 -0.08
C GLY A 178 -23.10 -14.08 -1.10
N HIS A 179 -22.88 -15.38 -0.91
CA HIS A 179 -23.66 -16.43 -1.57
C HIS A 179 -25.02 -16.61 -0.90
#